data_AF-A0A6I2UNH5-F1
#
_entry.id   AF-A0A6I2UNH5-F1
#
_cell.length_a   1.000
_cell.length_b   1.000
_cell.length_c   1.000
_cell.angle_alpha   90.00
_cell.angle_beta   90.00
_cell.angle_gamma   90.00
#
_symmetry.space_group_name_H-M   'P 1'
#
loop_
_entity.id
_entity.type
_entity.pdbx_description
1 polymer ?
#
loop_
_entity_poly.entity_id
_entity_poly.type
_entity_poly.pdbx_seq_one_letter_code
_entity_poly.pdbx_strand_id
1 'polypeptide(L)'
;MLYIITKLITEGQKNTFSIIGAAENIQRAAEIAAEVYKNYNKNASFQNIEMITEWLSTRRAYSFRPDKEHRLQLAITQLEGEILPDDQQVVFSAAAEEEELMRRVSQALFEGKHTAEHTPSAASCPMEQK
;
A
#
# COMPACT_ATOMS: atom_id res chain seq x y z
N MET A 1 -6.86 25.75 -9.52
CA MET A 1 -5.85 24.68 -9.71
C MET A 1 -6.57 23.36 -9.48
N LEU A 2 -6.53 22.41 -10.41
CA LEU A 2 -7.39 21.24 -10.31
C LEU A 2 -6.74 20.16 -9.42
N TYR A 3 -7.54 19.51 -8.58
CA TYR A 3 -7.11 18.44 -7.70
C TYR A 3 -7.97 17.21 -7.95
N ILE A 4 -7.35 16.05 -8.22
CA ILE A 4 -8.03 14.77 -8.30
C ILE A 4 -8.07 14.14 -6.91
N ILE A 5 -9.21 13.58 -6.57
CA ILE A 5 -9.44 12.90 -5.30
C ILE A 5 -9.60 11.42 -5.58
N THR A 6 -8.82 10.59 -4.90
CA THR A 6 -8.81 9.14 -5.10
C THR A 6 -8.98 8.41 -3.78
N LYS A 7 -9.52 7.20 -3.86
CA LYS A 7 -9.56 6.28 -2.74
C LYS A 7 -9.09 4.89 -3.16
N LEU A 8 -8.41 4.24 -2.23
CA LEU A 8 -8.13 2.80 -2.28
C LEU A 8 -8.76 2.18 -1.04
N ILE A 9 -9.64 1.21 -1.27
CA ILE A 9 -10.28 0.43 -0.22
C ILE A 9 -9.74 -0.99 -0.31
N THR A 10 -9.19 -1.48 0.79
CA THR A 10 -8.82 -2.89 0.98
C THR A 10 -9.85 -3.52 1.91
N GLU A 11 -10.48 -4.61 1.47
CA GLU A 11 -11.39 -5.45 2.26
C GLU A 11 -10.93 -6.91 2.11
N GLY A 12 -10.20 -7.42 3.09
CA GLY A 12 -9.58 -8.74 3.03
C GLY A 12 -8.55 -8.83 1.90
N GLN A 13 -8.84 -9.67 0.90
CA GLN A 13 -7.99 -9.89 -0.29
C GLN A 13 -8.35 -8.97 -1.47
N LYS A 14 -9.40 -8.14 -1.33
CA LYS A 14 -9.88 -7.29 -2.43
C LYS A 14 -9.38 -5.86 -2.26
N ASN A 15 -8.77 -5.33 -3.32
CA ASN A 15 -8.35 -3.94 -3.42
C ASN A 15 -9.19 -3.25 -4.50
N THR A 16 -9.91 -2.20 -4.12
CA THR A 16 -10.71 -1.39 -5.05
C THR A 16 -10.18 0.03 -5.06
N PHE A 17 -9.60 0.42 -6.20
CA PHE A 17 -9.23 1.80 -6.47
C PHE A 17 -10.39 2.55 -7.13
N SER A 18 -10.59 3.81 -6.76
CA SER A 18 -11.63 4.65 -7.36
C SER A 18 -11.22 6.11 -7.39
N ILE A 19 -11.56 6.79 -8.48
CA ILE A 19 -11.54 8.24 -8.56
C ILE A 19 -12.86 8.76 -7.99
N ILE A 20 -12.79 9.57 -6.94
CA ILE A 20 -13.96 10.15 -6.28
C ILE A 20 -14.47 11.35 -7.08
N GLY A 21 -13.54 12.16 -7.60
CA GLY A 21 -13.87 13.34 -8.39
C GLY A 21 -12.69 14.30 -8.47
N ALA A 22 -12.96 15.53 -8.89
CA ALA A 22 -11.99 16.61 -8.93
C ALA A 22 -12.56 17.89 -8.32
N ALA A 23 -11.68 18.75 -7.80
CA ALA A 23 -12.05 20.05 -7.24
C ALA A 23 -11.02 21.13 -7.61
N GLU A 24 -11.46 22.38 -7.71
CA GLU A 24 -10.60 23.52 -8.09
C GLU A 24 -9.82 24.13 -6.92
N ASN A 25 -10.14 23.70 -5.69
CA ASN A 25 -9.53 24.14 -4.45
C ASN A 25 -9.25 22.92 -3.55
N ILE A 26 -8.08 22.94 -2.90
CA ILE A 26 -7.63 21.90 -1.98
C ILE A 26 -8.53 21.74 -0.76
N GLN A 27 -9.10 22.83 -0.23
CA GLN A 27 -10.03 22.75 0.91
C GLN A 27 -11.27 21.95 0.52
N ARG A 28 -11.82 22.24 -0.67
CA ARG A 28 -12.98 21.51 -1.19
C ARG A 28 -12.66 20.05 -1.51
N ALA A 29 -11.46 19.79 -2.02
CA ALA A 29 -10.98 18.42 -2.24
C ALA A 29 -10.88 17.63 -0.92
N ALA A 30 -10.38 18.28 0.13
CA ALA A 30 -10.27 17.69 1.46
C ALA A 30 -11.63 17.41 2.09
N GLU A 31 -12.60 18.32 1.98
CA GLU A 31 -13.98 18.11 2.43
C GLU A 31 -14.62 16.89 1.75
N ILE A 32 -14.48 16.77 0.42
CA ILE A 32 -15.02 15.63 -0.34
C ILE A 32 -14.38 14.32 0.11
N ALA A 33 -13.06 14.30 0.31
CA ALA A 33 -12.36 13.13 0.80
C ALA A 33 -12.74 12.78 2.26
N ALA A 34 -12.95 13.77 3.11
CA ALA A 34 -13.40 13.58 4.48
C ALA A 34 -14.84 13.04 4.56
N GLU A 35 -15.72 13.42 3.62
CA GLU A 35 -17.06 12.83 3.48
C GLU A 35 -16.97 11.33 3.15
N VAL A 36 -16.00 10.91 2.33
CA VAL A 36 -15.73 9.49 2.06
C VAL A 36 -15.27 8.77 3.33
N TYR A 37 -14.37 9.38 4.11
CA TYR A 37 -13.96 8.84 5.41
C TYR A 37 -15.14 8.67 6.37
N LYS A 38 -15.99 9.70 6.53
CA LYS A 38 -17.21 9.65 7.35
C LYS A 38 -18.15 8.52 6.91
N ASN A 39 -18.28 8.32 5.60
CA ASN A 39 -19.11 7.26 5.06
C ASN A 39 -18.55 5.87 5.31
N TYR A 40 -17.23 5.72 5.31
CA TYR A 40 -16.53 4.48 5.59
C TYR A 40 -16.51 4.17 7.09
N ASN A 41 -16.19 5.15 7.95
CA ASN A 41 -16.19 5.03 9.40
C ASN A 41 -17.43 5.73 10.00
N LYS A 42 -18.52 4.98 10.15
CA LYS A 42 -19.79 5.49 10.70
C LYS A 42 -19.70 5.97 12.16
N ASN A 43 -18.65 5.58 12.88
CA ASN A 43 -18.42 5.97 14.28
C ASN A 43 -17.51 7.20 14.40
N ALA A 44 -17.11 7.83 13.29
CA ALA A 44 -16.26 9.01 13.32
C ALA A 44 -16.97 10.18 14.02
N SER A 45 -16.31 10.76 15.03
CA SER A 45 -16.78 11.99 15.66
C SER A 45 -16.61 13.19 14.72
N PHE A 46 -17.37 14.26 14.97
CA PHE A 46 -17.24 15.51 14.23
C PHE A 46 -15.80 16.07 14.27
N GLN A 47 -15.17 16.05 15.44
CA GLN A 47 -13.78 16.49 15.63
C GLN A 47 -12.80 15.66 14.81
N ASN A 48 -13.03 14.34 14.67
CA ASN A 48 -12.18 13.50 13.82
C ASN A 48 -12.32 13.87 12.34
N ILE A 49 -13.52 14.20 11.89
CA ILE A 49 -13.77 14.59 10.50
C ILE A 49 -13.06 15.91 10.21
N GLU A 50 -13.20 16.92 11.07
CA GLU A 50 -12.49 18.21 10.92
C GLU A 50 -10.98 18.03 10.90
N MET A 51 -10.44 17.24 11.84
CA MET A 51 -9.00 16.94 11.89
C MET A 51 -8.52 16.28 10.59
N ILE A 52 -9.29 15.35 10.02
CA ILE A 52 -8.92 14.66 8.77
C ILE A 52 -9.03 15.62 7.58
N THR A 53 -10.04 16.49 7.55
CA THR A 53 -10.15 17.54 6.53
C THR A 53 -8.91 18.43 6.55
N GLU A 54 -8.48 18.90 7.72
CA GLU A 54 -7.27 19.73 7.84
C GLU A 54 -5.98 18.94 7.54
N TRP A 55 -5.94 17.66 7.92
CA TRP A 55 -4.82 16.80 7.56
C TRP A 55 -4.71 16.63 6.05
N LEU A 56 -5.83 16.40 5.35
CA LEU A 56 -5.88 16.22 3.91
C LEU A 56 -5.61 17.52 3.15
N SER A 57 -6.04 18.68 3.67
CA SER A 57 -5.72 19.98 3.08
C SER A 57 -4.21 20.26 3.08
N THR A 58 -3.50 19.75 4.09
CA THR A 58 -2.05 20.00 4.27
C THR A 58 -1.19 18.88 3.68
N ARG A 59 -1.45 17.64 4.09
CA ARG A 59 -0.62 16.45 3.78
C ARG A 59 -1.09 15.69 2.56
N ARG A 60 -2.31 15.96 2.07
CA ARG A 60 -2.90 15.39 0.85
C ARG A 60 -3.11 13.88 0.83
N ALA A 61 -2.59 13.14 1.81
CA ALA A 61 -2.77 11.71 1.94
C ALA A 61 -3.18 11.34 3.36
N TYR A 62 -4.10 10.39 3.47
CA TYR A 62 -4.56 9.85 4.74
C TYR A 62 -4.85 8.36 4.62
N SER A 63 -4.51 7.60 5.64
CA SER A 63 -4.73 6.15 5.69
C SER A 63 -5.40 5.80 7.01
N PHE A 64 -6.61 5.25 6.93
CA PHE A 64 -7.37 4.76 8.06
C PHE A 64 -7.45 3.24 8.02
N ARG A 65 -7.25 2.62 9.18
CA ARG A 65 -7.30 1.17 9.34
C ARG A 65 -8.20 0.84 10.53
N PRO A 66 -9.45 0.41 10.30
CA PRO A 66 -10.30 -0.08 11.38
C PRO A 66 -9.81 -1.43 11.94
N ASP A 67 -9.32 -2.33 11.08
CA ASP A 67 -8.77 -3.63 11.50
C ASP A 67 -7.66 -4.12 10.55
N LYS A 68 -7.16 -5.35 10.74
CA LYS A 68 -6.03 -5.87 9.96
C LYS A 68 -6.34 -6.05 8.47
N GLU A 69 -7.60 -6.33 8.13
CA GLU A 69 -8.05 -6.70 6.79
C GLU A 69 -8.75 -5.55 6.05
N HIS A 70 -9.17 -4.52 6.78
CA HIS A 70 -9.90 -3.38 6.24
C HIS A 70 -9.05 -2.11 6.30
N ARG A 71 -8.89 -1.43 5.16
CA ARG A 71 -8.13 -0.18 5.08
C ARG A 71 -8.76 0.77 4.07
N LEU A 72 -8.90 2.03 4.47
CA LEU A 72 -9.22 3.14 3.58
C LEU A 72 -7.98 4.01 3.41
N GLN A 73 -7.58 4.26 2.17
CA GLN A 73 -6.55 5.23 1.83
C GLN A 73 -7.18 6.31 0.95
N LEU A 74 -6.93 7.57 1.31
CA LEU A 74 -7.40 8.75 0.60
C LEU A 74 -6.18 9.53 0.11
N ALA A 75 -6.22 10.01 -1.12
CA ALA A 75 -5.18 10.87 -1.67
C ALA A 75 -5.77 11.97 -2.54
N ILE A 76 -5.21 13.16 -2.41
CA ILE A 76 -5.52 14.36 -3.18
C ILE A 76 -4.29 14.69 -4.03
N THR A 77 -4.39 14.48 -5.33
CA THR A 77 -3.30 14.74 -6.26
C THR A 77 -3.56 16.06 -6.96
N GLN A 78 -2.62 16.98 -6.86
CA GLN A 78 -2.67 18.23 -7.59
C GLN A 78 -2.35 17.96 -9.05
N LEU A 79 -3.20 18.41 -9.97
CA LEU A 79 -2.91 18.41 -11.39
C LEU A 79 -2.14 19.68 -11.74
N GLU A 80 -0.83 19.54 -11.88
CA GLU A 80 0.05 20.54 -12.51
C GLU A 80 0.48 19.97 -13.87
N GLY A 81 -0.03 20.54 -14.97
CA GLY A 81 0.24 20.09 -16.33
C GLY A 81 -0.73 19.04 -16.87
N GLU A 82 -0.54 18.64 -18.13
CA GLU A 82 -1.44 17.72 -18.85
C GLU A 82 -1.10 16.24 -18.60
N ILE A 83 0.16 15.91 -18.31
CA ILE A 83 0.64 14.52 -18.18
C ILE A 83 1.80 14.47 -17.17
N LEU A 84 1.67 13.66 -16.11
CA LEU A 84 2.79 13.32 -15.21
C LEU A 84 3.75 12.36 -15.94
N PRO A 85 5.06 12.39 -15.71
CA PRO A 85 5.96 11.40 -16.29
C PRO A 85 5.56 9.97 -15.85
N ASP A 86 5.73 8.98 -16.74
CA ASP A 86 5.18 7.60 -16.60
C ASP A 86 5.49 6.92 -15.26
N ASP A 87 6.64 7.24 -14.66
CA ASP A 87 7.10 6.76 -13.36
C ASP A 87 6.26 7.27 -12.18
N GLN A 88 5.56 8.39 -12.35
CA GLN A 88 4.70 9.01 -11.34
C GLN A 88 3.21 8.79 -11.59
N GLN A 89 2.85 8.20 -12.73
CA GLN A 89 1.45 7.89 -13.07
C GLN A 89 0.93 6.65 -12.32
N VAL A 90 1.82 5.73 -11.94
CA VAL A 90 1.45 4.48 -11.27
C VAL A 90 1.38 4.70 -9.76
N VAL A 91 0.18 5.00 -9.26
CA VAL A 91 -0.09 5.24 -7.83
C VAL A 91 -0.15 3.93 -7.03
N PHE A 92 -0.56 2.83 -7.65
CA PHE A 92 -0.60 1.48 -7.06
C PHE A 92 -0.74 0.43 -8.16
N SER A 93 0.05 -0.65 -8.12
CA SER A 93 -0.07 -1.79 -9.03
C SER A 93 -0.13 -3.08 -8.21
N ALA A 94 -1.28 -3.75 -8.23
CA ALA A 94 -1.45 -5.03 -7.55
C ALA A 94 -0.50 -6.12 -8.09
N ALA A 95 -0.16 -6.05 -9.38
CA ALA A 95 0.78 -6.97 -10.01
C ALA A 95 2.23 -6.76 -9.51
N ALA A 96 2.64 -5.51 -9.29
CA ALA A 96 3.99 -5.20 -8.78
C ALA A 96 4.16 -5.65 -7.31
N GLU A 97 3.11 -5.49 -6.50
CA GLU A 97 3.12 -5.93 -5.10
C GLU A 97 3.12 -7.46 -4.96
N GLU A 98 2.41 -8.18 -5.84
CA GLU A 98 2.43 -9.64 -5.88
C GLU A 98 3.83 -10.18 -6.22
N GLU A 99 4.50 -9.56 -7.20
CA GLU A 99 5.86 -9.94 -7.58
C GLU A 99 6.87 -9.66 -6.45
N GLU A 100 6.75 -8.52 -5.75
CA GLU A 100 7.64 -8.21 -4.64
C GLU A 100 7.39 -9.11 -3.41
N LEU A 101 6.13 -9.49 -3.16
CA LEU A 101 5.78 -10.49 -2.16
C LEU A 101 6.41 -11.85 -2.50
N MET A 102 6.27 -12.30 -3.75
CA MET A 102 6.85 -13.57 -4.23
C MET A 102 8.39 -13.55 -4.15
N ARG A 103 9.02 -12.40 -4.41
CA ARG A 103 10.46 -12.20 -4.22
C ARG A 103 10.87 -12.34 -2.76
N ARG A 104 10.15 -11.73 -1.81
CA ARG A 104 10.43 -11.81 -0.37
C ARG A 104 10.19 -13.23 0.19
N VAL A 105 9.14 -13.91 -0.24
CA VAL A 105 8.86 -15.31 0.12
C VAL A 105 9.98 -16.22 -0.40
N SER A 106 10.42 -16.01 -1.65
CA SER A 106 11.52 -16.78 -2.24
C SER A 106 12.85 -16.55 -1.49
N GLN A 107 13.14 -15.30 -1.11
CA GLN A 107 14.32 -14.96 -0.31
C GLN A 107 14.28 -15.64 1.07
N ALA A 108 13.15 -15.59 1.79
CA ALA A 108 12.99 -16.23 3.09
C ALA A 108 13.09 -17.76 3.02
N LEU A 109 12.58 -18.38 1.94
CA LEU A 109 12.68 -19.83 1.71
C LEU A 109 14.11 -20.28 1.38
N PHE A 110 14.92 -19.42 0.75
CA PHE A 110 16.33 -19.70 0.45
C PHE A 110 17.24 -19.43 1.66
N GLU A 111 17.03 -18.33 2.39
CA GLU A 111 17.78 -18.00 3.61
C GLU A 111 17.53 -19.02 4.74
N GLY A 112 16.35 -19.65 4.78
CA GLY A 112 16.02 -20.73 5.71
C GLY A 112 16.62 -22.12 5.41
N LYS A 113 17.41 -22.28 4.35
CA LYS A 113 17.97 -23.59 3.91
C LYS A 113 19.50 -23.64 3.76
N HIS A 114 20.23 -22.87 4.57
CA HIS A 114 21.68 -23.04 4.70
C HIS A 114 22.15 -23.14 6.16
N THR A 115 21.58 -24.10 6.90
CA THR A 115 22.27 -24.75 8.03
C THR A 115 22.23 -26.27 7.84
N ALA A 116 22.55 -26.74 6.63
CA ALA A 116 23.13 -28.06 6.50
C ALA A 116 24.60 -27.92 6.92
N GLU A 117 24.87 -28.12 8.21
CA GLU A 117 26.23 -28.29 8.71
C GLU A 117 26.88 -29.44 7.92
N HIS A 118 27.79 -29.12 7.01
CA HIS A 118 28.79 -30.07 6.55
C HIS A 118 29.72 -30.34 7.72
N THR A 119 29.40 -31.35 8.54
CA THR A 119 30.36 -31.92 9.48
C THR A 119 31.48 -32.59 8.67
N PRO A 120 32.76 -32.21 8.83
CA PRO A 120 33.85 -32.98 8.28
C PRO A 120 34.16 -34.08 9.30
N SER A 121 33.75 -35.32 9.06
CA SER A 121 34.39 -36.45 9.75
C SER A 121 34.72 -37.56 8.76
N ALA A 122 36.00 -37.89 8.78
CA ALA A 122 36.64 -38.90 7.98
C ALA A 122 36.11 -40.30 8.33
N ALA A 123 35.87 -41.12 7.30
CA ALA A 123 35.87 -42.57 7.44
C ALA A 123 36.57 -43.16 6.21
N SER A 124 37.73 -43.76 6.47
CA SER A 124 38.69 -44.38 5.57
C SER A 124 38.08 -45.32 4.53
N CYS A 125 38.69 -45.34 3.34
CA CYS A 125 38.65 -46.49 2.44
C CYS A 125 39.16 -47.76 3.16
N PRO A 126 38.70 -48.94 2.75
CA PRO A 126 39.63 -49.78 2.01
C PRO A 126 39.01 -50.41 0.76
N MET A 127 39.73 -50.33 -0.35
CA MET A 127 39.56 -51.25 -1.47
C MET A 127 40.18 -52.59 -1.08
N GLU A 128 39.40 -53.68 -1.12
CA GLU A 128 39.95 -55.03 -1.15
C GLU A 128 40.55 -55.30 -2.54
N GLN A 129 41.86 -55.56 -2.57
CA GLN A 129 42.54 -56.22 -3.68
C GLN A 129 42.96 -57.61 -3.22
N LYS A 130 42.29 -58.65 -3.73
CA LYS A 130 42.91 -59.85 -4.30
C LYS A 130 41.88 -60.76 -4.96
#